data_AF-A0A963B123-F1
#
_entry.id   AF-A0A963B123-F1
#
_cell.length_a   1.000
_cell.length_b   1.000
_cell.length_c   1.000
_cell.angle_alpha   90.00
_cell.angle_beta   90.00
_cell.angle_gamma   90.00
#
_symmetry.space_group_name_H-M   'P 1'
#
loop_
_entity.id
_entity.type
_entity.pdbx_description
1 polymer ?
#
loop_
_entity_poly.entity_id
_entity_poly.type
_entity_poly.pdbx_seq_one_letter_code
_entity_poly.pdbx_strand_id
1 'polypeptide(L)' 'MALSEFELIERFFSHIGHPREDVLLGVGDDCALVQVPAGENLAVSVDTLVEGVHFYAGTDPEKLGH' A
#
# COMPACT_ATOMS: atom_id res chain seq x y z
N MET A 1 -16.69 9.66 17.16
CA MET A 1 -16.40 10.09 15.78
C MET A 1 -15.90 8.87 15.02
N ALA A 2 -16.21 8.75 13.74
CA ALA A 2 -15.59 7.72 12.91
C ALA A 2 -14.09 8.04 12.80
N LEU A 3 -13.24 7.02 12.85
CA LEU A 3 -11.80 7.17 12.60
C LEU A 3 -11.60 7.49 11.11
N SER A 4 -10.70 8.40 10.81
CA SER A 4 -10.18 8.61 9.46
C SER A 4 -9.38 7.40 8.97
N GLU A 5 -9.13 7.33 7.67
CA GLU A 5 -8.31 6.28 7.06
C GLU A 5 -6.92 6.20 7.70
N PHE A 6 -6.21 7.33 7.82
CA PHE A 6 -4.89 7.37 8.44
C PHE A 6 -4.90 6.91 9.90
N GLU A 7 -5.95 7.25 10.66
CA GLU A 7 -6.08 6.78 12.05
C GLU A 7 -6.36 5.27 12.14
N LEU A 8 -7.05 4.69 11.16
CA LEU A 8 -7.24 3.25 11.06
C LEU A 8 -5.93 2.55 10.67
N ILE A 9 -5.21 3.08 9.69
CA ILE A 9 -3.90 2.59 9.24
C ILE A 9 -2.93 2.56 10.43
N GLU A 10 -2.80 3.69 11.12
CA GLU A 10 -1.87 3.81 12.24
C GLU A 10 -2.23 2.86 13.39
N ARG A 11 -3.52 2.77 13.74
CA ARG A 11 -3.97 1.96 14.87
C ARG A 11 -3.83 0.45 14.63
N PHE A 12 -4.07 -0.01 13.41
CA PHE A 12 -4.21 -1.45 13.14
C PHE A 12 -3.07 -2.03 12.30
N PHE A 13 -2.36 -1.23 11.49
CA PHE A 13 -1.45 -1.74 10.47
C PHE A 13 0.01 -1.34 10.67
N SER A 14 0.31 -0.21 11.32
CA SER A 14 1.69 0.27 11.54
C SER A 14 2.56 -0.66 12.41
N HIS A 15 1.96 -1.64 13.09
CA HIS A 15 2.66 -2.60 13.94
C HIS A 15 2.60 -4.04 13.41
N ILE A 16 2.12 -4.24 12.18
CA ILE A 16 2.08 -5.56 11.55
C ILE A 16 3.46 -5.87 10.94
N GLY A 17 3.94 -7.09 11.19
CA GLY A 17 5.21 -7.58 10.63
C GLY A 17 6.38 -7.44 11.60
N HIS A 18 7.59 -7.51 11.06
CA HIS A 18 8.83 -7.32 11.81
C HIS A 18 9.53 -6.05 11.31
N PRO A 19 10.05 -5.20 12.20
CA PRO A 19 10.87 -4.06 11.78
C PRO A 19 12.09 -4.60 11.04
N ARG A 20 12.39 -3.99 9.89
CA ARG A 20 13.55 -4.32 9.08
C ARG A 20 14.42 -3.09 8.92
N GLU A 21 15.72 -3.27 9.08
CA GLU A 21 16.70 -2.18 8.99
C GLU A 21 16.82 -1.60 7.58
N ASP A 22 16.44 -2.37 6.56
CA ASP A 22 16.47 -1.94 5.16
C ASP A 22 15.21 -1.19 4.72
N VAL A 23 14.22 -0.99 5.60
CA VAL A 23 13.04 -0.15 5.31
C VAL A 23 13.35 1.29 5.72
N LEU A 24 13.53 2.15 4.73
CA LEU A 24 13.84 3.58 4.90
C LEU A 24 12.58 4.42 5.18
N LEU A 25 11.44 4.00 4.62
CA LEU A 25 10.12 4.59 4.83
C LEU A 25 9.07 3.47 4.88
N GLY A 26 8.31 3.42 5.96
CA GLY A 26 7.32 2.36 6.23
C GLY A 26 5.87 2.77 5.91
N VAL A 27 4.93 2.17 6.65
CA VAL A 27 3.49 2.46 6.56
C VAL A 27 3.19 3.93 6.85
N GLY A 28 2.30 4.55 6.07
CA GLY A 28 1.80 5.92 6.32
C GLY A 28 2.06 6.94 5.21
N ASP A 29 2.70 6.53 4.11
CA ASP A 29 2.91 7.32 2.89
C ASP A 29 2.44 6.52 1.66
N ASP A 30 2.44 7.12 0.46
CA ASP A 30 1.96 6.52 -0.80
C ASP A 30 2.72 5.24 -1.21
N CYS A 31 3.94 5.07 -0.70
CA CYS A 31 4.74 3.87 -0.89
C CYS A 31 5.76 3.68 0.23
N ALA A 32 6.21 2.43 0.43
CA ALA A 32 7.38 2.15 1.25
C ALA A 32 8.67 2.33 0.45
N LEU A 33 9.74 2.76 1.10
CA LEU A 33 11.09 2.80 0.51
C LEU A 33 11.97 1.75 1.17
N VAL A 34 12.64 0.94 0.35
CA VAL A 34 13.54 -0.13 0.78
C VAL A 34 14.94 0.09 0.21
N GLN A 35 15.96 -0.08 1.04
CA GLN A 35 17.35 0.02 0.65
C GLN A 35 17.70 -1.13 -0.31
N VAL A 36 18.27 -0.79 -1.46
CA VAL A 36 18.84 -1.73 -2.44
C VAL A 36 20.33 -1.41 -2.63
N PRO A 37 21.11 -2.17 -3.45
CA PRO A 37 22.52 -1.84 -3.70
C PRO A 37 22.75 -0.38 -4.11
N ALA A 38 23.97 0.09 -3.86
CA ALA A 38 24.31 1.51 -3.87
C ALA A 38 23.88 2.24 -5.16
N GLY A 39 23.29 3.42 -4.98
CA GLY A 39 22.87 4.33 -6.04
C GLY A 39 21.36 4.47 -6.20
N GLU A 40 20.57 3.59 -5.58
CA GLU A 40 19.10 3.54 -5.75
C GLU A 40 18.37 3.17 -4.46
N ASN A 41 17.06 3.44 -4.45
CA ASN A 41 16.09 2.95 -3.47
C ASN A 41 14.94 2.27 -4.22
N LEU A 42 14.38 1.21 -3.65
CA LEU A 42 13.19 0.55 -4.19
C LEU A 42 11.93 1.13 -3.54
N ALA A 43 11.06 1.73 -4.35
CA ALA A 43 9.73 2.13 -3.93
C ALA A 43 8.73 0.98 -4.14
N VAL A 44 7.97 0.63 -3.10
CA VAL A 44 6.98 -0.45 -3.12
C VAL A 44 5.61 0.12 -2.74
N SER A 45 4.65 0.01 -3.65
CA SER A 45 3.24 0.35 -3.43
C SER A 45 2.36 -0.85 -3.77
N VAL A 46 1.20 -0.96 -3.10
CA VAL A 46 0.23 -2.02 -3.32
C VAL A 46 -1.17 -1.43 -3.26
N ASP A 47 -1.88 -1.50 -4.38
CA ASP A 47 -3.30 -1.15 -4.46
C ASP A 47 -4.16 -2.41 -4.55
N THR A 48 -5.37 -2.35 -3.99
CA THR A 48 -6.35 -3.42 -4.09
C THR A 48 -7.63 -2.91 -4.73
N LEU A 49 -8.05 -3.54 -5.82
CA LEU A 49 -9.33 -3.26 -6.49
C LEU A 49 -10.36 -4.34 -6.15
N VAL A 50 -11.57 -3.92 -5.83
CA VAL A 50 -12.68 -4.78 -5.37
C VAL A 50 -13.92 -4.51 -6.23
N GLU A 51 -14.53 -5.57 -6.76
CA GLU A 51 -15.77 -5.48 -7.56
C GLU A 51 -16.90 -4.83 -6.74
N GLY A 52 -17.66 -3.95 -7.37
CA GLY A 52 -18.75 -3.19 -6.74
C GLY A 52 -18.29 -2.00 -5.90
N VAL A 53 -16.98 -1.84 -5.67
CA VAL A 53 -16.38 -0.69 -4.98
C VAL A 53 -15.53 0.12 -5.95
N HIS A 54 -14.54 -0.53 -6.57
CA HIS A 54 -13.56 0.10 -7.45
C HIS A 54 -13.92 -0.06 -8.93
N PHE A 55 -14.63 -1.13 -9.30
CA PHE A 55 -15.10 -1.38 -10.67
C PHE A 55 -16.48 -2.07 -10.66
N TYR A 56 -17.20 -2.00 -11.78
CA TYR A 56 -18.55 -2.55 -11.88
C TYR A 56 -18.54 -4.06 -12.13
N ALA A 57 -19.61 -4.76 -11.72
CA ALA A 57 -19.78 -6.16 -12.06
C ALA A 57 -19.84 -6.34 -13.58
N GLY A 58 -19.09 -7.30 -14.10
CA GLY A 58 -18.97 -7.54 -15.54
C GLY A 58 -18.11 -6.53 -16.29
N THR A 59 -17.29 -5.71 -15.61
CA THR A 59 -16.21 -4.96 -16.25
C THR A 59 -15.34 -5.91 -17.07
N ASP A 60 -15.02 -5.49 -18.30
CA ASP A 60 -14.11 -6.20 -19.19
C ASP A 60 -12.75 -6.43 -18.50
N PRO A 61 -12.31 -7.69 -18.31
CA PRO A 61 -11.07 -7.99 -17.59
C PRO A 61 -9.83 -7.33 -18.21
N GLU A 62 -9.80 -7.12 -19.52
CA GLU A 62 -8.67 -6.45 -20.17
C GLU A 62 -8.53 -5.01 -19.67
N LYS A 63 -9.68 -4.32 -19.53
CA LYS A 63 -9.75 -2.93 -19.04
C LYS A 63 -9.47 -2.78 -17.56
N LEU A 64 -9.61 -3.83 -16.77
CA LEU A 64 -9.29 -3.79 -15.35
C LEU A 64 -7.77 -3.75 -15.09
N GLY A 65 -6.97 -4.32 -16.01
CA GLY A 65 -5.51 -4.40 -15.87
C GLY A 65 -4.70 -3.42 -16.73
N HIS A 66 -5.36 -2.56 -17.52
CA HIS A 66 -4.72 -1.53 -18.34
C HIS A 66 -4.30 -0.32 -17.51
#